data_AF-D7BTI6-F1
#
_entry.id   AF-D7BTI6-F1
#
_cell.length_a   1.000
_cell.length_b   1.000
_cell.length_c   1.000
_cell.angle_alpha   90.00
_cell.angle_beta   90.00
_cell.angle_gamma   90.00
#
_symmetry.space_group_name_H-M   'P 1'
#
loop_
_entity.id
_entity.type
_entity.pdbx_description
1 polymer ?
#
loop_
_entity_poly.entity_id
_entity_poly.type
_entity_poly.pdbx_seq_one_letter_code
_entity_poly.pdbx_strand_id
1 'polypeptide(L)'
;MARGRARLPARPRRSVTVRVYQSGLLADPRPGAPHGYRSVPRELGARVRAIRAVCDRHAVPPLAAALQFPLGHPAVVTVVVGARAPHEIAESAGLLAHPIPPAFWAELKALGLLPEEAPRP
;
A
#
# COMPACT_ATOMS: atom_id res chain seq x y z
N MET A 1 -1.63 -51.75 -2.78
CA MET A 1 -1.56 -50.77 -3.89
C MET A 1 -1.62 -49.35 -3.32
N ALA A 2 -0.48 -48.65 -3.29
CA ALA A 2 -0.38 -47.28 -2.75
C ALA A 2 -0.67 -46.25 -3.85
N ARG A 3 -1.64 -45.35 -3.63
CA ARG A 3 -1.94 -44.25 -4.56
C ARG A 3 -0.87 -43.17 -4.46
N GLY A 4 -0.15 -42.94 -5.55
CA GLY A 4 0.85 -41.89 -5.67
C GLY A 4 0.23 -40.50 -5.51
N ARG A 5 0.74 -39.70 -4.57
CA ARG A 5 0.43 -38.27 -4.47
C ARG A 5 1.17 -37.57 -5.61
N ALA A 6 0.44 -37.18 -6.65
CA ALA A 6 0.96 -36.33 -7.71
C ALA A 6 1.37 -34.98 -7.08
N ARG A 7 2.68 -34.70 -7.07
CA ARG A 7 3.23 -33.40 -6.70
C ARG A 7 3.03 -32.50 -7.91
N LEU A 8 2.09 -31.55 -7.83
CA LEU A 8 1.93 -30.52 -8.85
C LEU A 8 3.27 -29.79 -9.04
N PRO A 9 3.70 -29.52 -10.29
CA PRO A 9 4.93 -28.77 -10.52
C PRO A 9 4.78 -27.38 -9.92
N ALA A 10 5.63 -27.06 -8.94
CA ALA A 10 5.68 -25.74 -8.34
C ALA A 10 6.13 -24.74 -9.41
N ARG A 11 5.19 -24.00 -10.01
CA ARG A 11 5.52 -22.77 -10.74
C ARG A 11 6.39 -21.90 -9.83
N PRO A 12 7.46 -21.26 -10.31
CA PRO A 12 8.20 -20.30 -9.52
C PRO A 12 7.25 -19.16 -9.16
N ARG A 13 6.67 -19.21 -7.97
CA ARG A 13 5.85 -18.13 -7.41
C ARG A 13 6.82 -17.00 -7.09
N ARG A 14 6.99 -16.08 -8.03
CA ARG A 14 7.67 -14.81 -7.76
C ARG A 14 6.78 -14.06 -6.78
N SER A 15 7.15 -14.09 -5.49
CA SER A 15 6.48 -13.33 -4.46
C SER A 15 7.19 -11.99 -4.32
N VAL A 16 6.47 -10.90 -4.55
CA VAL A 16 6.91 -9.58 -4.16
C VAL A 16 6.28 -9.28 -2.81
N THR A 17 7.10 -9.08 -1.77
CA THR A 17 6.65 -8.63 -0.45
C THR A 17 6.85 -7.12 -0.37
N VAL A 18 5.76 -6.37 -0.22
CA VAL A 18 5.81 -4.91 -0.08
C VAL A 18 5.56 -4.52 1.37
N ARG A 19 6.44 -3.68 1.93
CA ARG A 19 6.22 -3.03 3.23
C ARG A 19 5.51 -1.70 3.00
N VAL A 20 4.22 -1.70 3.24
CA VAL A 20 3.34 -0.54 2.96
C VAL A 20 3.56 0.62 3.92
N TYR A 21 3.81 0.32 5.19
CA TYR A 21 4.01 1.33 6.22
C TYR A 21 5.47 1.76 6.37
N GLN A 22 6.22 1.89 5.27
CA GLN A 22 7.61 2.31 5.35
C GLN A 22 7.70 3.68 6.03
N SER A 23 8.26 3.71 7.23
CA SER A 23 8.45 4.90 8.07
C SER A 23 7.17 5.71 8.39
N GLY A 24 5.96 5.13 8.34
CA GLY A 24 4.73 5.79 8.83
C GLY A 24 4.37 7.16 8.23
N LEU A 25 5.13 7.68 7.25
CA LEU A 25 5.06 9.07 6.80
C LEU A 25 3.72 9.41 6.13
N LEU A 26 3.11 8.41 5.50
CA LEU A 26 1.73 8.53 4.97
C LEU A 26 0.69 8.54 6.10
N ALA A 27 0.96 7.88 7.23
CA ALA A 27 0.11 7.91 8.42
C ALA A 27 0.27 9.25 9.17
N ASP A 28 1.50 9.62 9.54
CA ASP A 28 1.84 10.85 10.25
C ASP A 28 3.11 11.51 9.66
N PRO A 29 2.98 12.65 8.94
CA PRO A 29 4.07 13.30 8.26
C PRO A 29 4.84 14.29 9.17
N ARG A 30 4.48 14.39 10.46
CA ARG A 30 5.08 15.36 11.38
C ARG A 30 6.56 15.02 11.63
N PRO A 31 7.48 16.01 11.54
CA PRO A 31 8.86 15.84 11.98
C PRO A 31 8.91 15.40 13.45
N GLY A 32 9.74 14.40 13.77
CA GLY A 32 9.84 13.85 15.13
C GLY A 32 8.78 12.80 15.50
N ALA A 33 7.90 12.41 14.58
CA ALA A 33 7.02 11.26 14.77
C ALA A 33 7.83 9.97 15.03
N PRO A 34 7.24 8.91 15.64
CA PRO A 34 7.93 7.67 16.02
C PRO A 34 8.55 6.86 14.86
N HIS A 35 8.52 7.41 13.66
CA HIS A 35 8.91 6.74 12.43
C HIS A 35 10.31 7.13 11.92
N GLY A 36 11.07 7.91 12.71
CA GLY A 36 12.52 7.92 12.65
C GLY A 36 13.18 8.90 11.68
N TYR A 37 12.43 9.77 11.01
CA TYR A 37 13.04 10.84 10.20
C TYR A 37 13.40 12.05 11.07
N ARG A 38 14.71 12.35 11.14
CA ARG A 38 15.22 13.63 11.68
C ARG A 38 14.77 14.82 10.83
N SER A 39 14.63 14.62 9.52
CA SER A 39 14.13 15.60 8.56
C SER A 39 13.62 14.90 7.30
N VAL A 40 12.43 15.28 6.81
CA VAL A 40 11.89 14.79 5.53
C VAL A 40 12.38 15.71 4.42
N PRO A 41 13.03 15.20 3.34
CA PRO A 41 13.39 16.02 2.18
C PRO A 41 12.20 16.82 1.66
N ARG A 42 12.41 18.07 1.25
CA ARG A 42 11.33 19.00 0.90
C ARG A 42 10.45 18.44 -0.21
N GLU A 43 11.06 17.82 -1.21
CA GLU A 43 10.42 17.22 -2.37
C GLU A 43 9.54 16.03 -1.97
N LEU A 44 10.06 15.16 -1.08
CA LEU A 44 9.31 14.03 -0.54
C LEU A 44 8.12 14.51 0.31
N GLY A 45 8.33 15.51 1.16
CA GLY A 45 7.26 16.10 1.97
C GLY A 45 6.18 16.76 1.12
N ALA A 46 6.55 17.44 0.03
CA ALA A 46 5.60 18.01 -0.92
C ALA A 46 4.77 16.91 -1.61
N ARG A 47 5.42 15.82 -2.05
CA ARG A 47 4.74 14.67 -2.66
C ARG A 47 3.75 14.01 -1.71
N VAL A 48 4.15 13.79 -0.45
CA VAL A 48 3.27 13.22 0.58
C VAL A 48 2.06 14.12 0.85
N ARG A 49 2.25 15.44 0.96
CA ARG A 49 1.14 16.39 1.14
C ARG A 49 0.18 16.35 -0.05
N ALA A 50 0.70 16.28 -1.28
CA ALA A 50 -0.12 16.20 -2.48
C ALA A 50 -0.95 14.90 -2.52
N ILE A 51 -0.37 13.76 -2.17
CA ILE A 51 -1.10 12.47 -2.06
C ILE A 51 -2.19 12.58 -1.00
N ARG A 52 -1.88 13.11 0.19
CA ARG A 52 -2.88 13.30 1.26
C ARG A 52 -4.03 14.20 0.83
N ALA A 53 -3.75 15.26 0.08
CA ALA A 53 -4.82 16.13 -0.43
C ALA A 53 -5.77 15.39 -1.39
N VAL A 54 -5.27 14.44 -2.20
CA VAL A 54 -6.12 13.58 -3.05
C VAL A 54 -6.92 12.61 -2.18
N CYS A 55 -6.29 11.99 -1.17
CA CYS A 55 -6.97 11.15 -0.18
C CYS A 55 -8.15 11.89 0.46
N ASP A 56 -7.94 13.13 0.92
CA ASP A 56 -8.98 13.94 1.56
C ASP A 56 -10.12 14.26 0.60
N ARG A 57 -9.83 14.61 -0.67
CA ARG A 57 -10.87 14.88 -1.69
C ARG A 57 -11.76 13.68 -1.99
N HIS A 58 -11.19 12.48 -1.97
CA HIS A 58 -11.93 11.23 -2.25
C HIS A 58 -12.44 10.54 -1.00
N ALA A 59 -12.23 11.12 0.19
CA ALA A 59 -12.51 10.50 1.48
C ALA A 59 -11.86 9.10 1.64
N VAL A 60 -10.68 8.92 1.07
CA VAL A 60 -9.92 7.66 1.11
C VAL A 60 -8.87 7.73 2.21
N PRO A 61 -8.84 6.80 3.18
CA PRO A 61 -7.76 6.73 4.16
C PRO A 61 -6.40 6.50 3.46
N PRO A 62 -5.35 7.29 3.75
CA PRO A 62 -4.04 7.11 3.14
C PRO A 62 -3.48 5.69 3.28
N LEU A 63 -3.76 5.03 4.42
CA LEU A 63 -3.32 3.66 4.66
C LEU A 63 -4.11 2.64 3.83
N ALA A 64 -5.39 2.87 3.53
CA ALA A 64 -6.14 2.01 2.62
C ALA A 64 -5.54 2.07 1.21
N ALA A 65 -5.27 3.27 0.69
CA ALA A 65 -4.61 3.45 -0.60
C ALA A 65 -3.23 2.79 -0.63
N ALA A 66 -2.43 2.96 0.42
CA ALA A 66 -1.11 2.36 0.50
C ALA A 66 -1.17 0.82 0.52
N LEU A 67 -2.16 0.22 1.21
CA LEU A 67 -2.35 -1.23 1.28
C LEU A 67 -2.80 -1.83 -0.04
N GLN A 68 -3.75 -1.17 -0.71
CA GLN A 68 -4.38 -1.68 -1.91
C GLN A 68 -3.53 -1.44 -3.17
N PHE A 69 -2.79 -0.34 -3.26
CA PHE A 69 -2.02 0.02 -4.46
C PHE A 69 -1.10 -1.11 -4.98
N PRO A 70 -0.26 -1.78 -4.17
CA PRO A 70 0.61 -2.84 -4.65
C PRO A 70 -0.16 -4.02 -5.25
N LEU A 71 -1.37 -4.30 -4.77
CA LEU A 71 -2.20 -5.43 -5.23
C LEU A 71 -2.71 -5.25 -6.65
N GLY A 72 -2.66 -4.03 -7.20
CA GLY A 72 -2.95 -3.79 -8.62
C GLY A 72 -1.89 -4.40 -9.55
N HIS A 73 -0.67 -4.68 -9.06
CA HIS A 73 0.39 -5.20 -9.91
C HIS A 73 0.33 -6.74 -10.02
N PRO A 74 0.33 -7.33 -11.24
CA PRO A 74 0.11 -8.78 -11.43
C PRO A 74 1.21 -9.67 -10.81
N ALA A 75 2.39 -9.12 -10.52
CA ALA A 75 3.46 -9.82 -9.82
C ALA A 75 3.35 -9.79 -8.28
N VAL A 76 2.44 -8.98 -7.72
CA VAL A 76 2.22 -8.89 -6.27
C VAL A 76 1.13 -9.87 -5.89
N VAL A 77 1.52 -10.95 -5.22
CA VAL A 77 0.60 -12.00 -4.75
C VAL A 77 0.16 -11.72 -3.31
N THR A 78 0.98 -11.00 -2.53
CA THR A 78 0.73 -10.80 -1.09
C THR A 78 1.36 -9.50 -0.62
N VAL A 79 0.59 -8.74 0.16
CA VAL A 79 1.08 -7.58 0.92
C VAL A 79 1.18 -8.00 2.38
N VAL A 80 2.33 -7.73 3.02
CA VAL A 80 2.57 -8.09 4.43
C VAL A 80 2.55 -6.83 5.27
N VAL A 81 1.68 -6.82 6.27
CA VAL A 81 1.58 -5.76 7.29
C VAL A 81 2.13 -6.27 8.62
N GLY A 82 2.85 -5.41 9.34
CA GLY A 82 3.23 -5.68 10.72
C GLY A 82 2.15 -5.19 11.67
N ALA A 83 1.93 -5.92 12.76
CA ALA A 83 1.06 -5.52 13.86
C ALA A 83 1.77 -5.77 15.20
N ARG A 84 1.63 -4.84 16.14
CA ARG A 84 2.14 -4.87 17.51
C ARG A 84 1.07 -5.30 18.51
N ALA A 85 -0.20 -5.17 18.13
CA ALA A 85 -1.34 -5.60 18.93
C ALA A 85 -2.41 -6.27 18.05
N PRO A 86 -3.23 -7.19 18.60
CA PRO A 86 -4.23 -7.91 17.82
C PRO A 86 -5.25 -7.01 17.10
N HIS A 87 -5.62 -5.86 17.68
CA HIS A 87 -6.58 -4.95 17.06
C HIS A 87 -6.07 -4.35 15.75
N GLU A 88 -4.76 -4.14 15.60
CA GLU A 88 -4.15 -3.59 14.38
C GLU A 88 -4.31 -4.52 13.17
N ILE A 89 -4.49 -5.83 13.40
CA ILE A 89 -4.83 -6.80 12.34
C ILE A 89 -6.24 -6.54 11.81
N ALA A 90 -7.21 -6.33 12.71
CA ALA A 90 -8.58 -6.03 12.34
C ALA A 90 -8.68 -4.68 11.61
N GLU A 91 -7.94 -3.67 12.07
CA GLU A 91 -7.84 -2.37 11.39
C GLU A 91 -7.24 -2.50 9.98
N SER A 92 -6.14 -3.25 9.84
CA SER A 92 -5.51 -3.49 8.54
C SER A 92 -6.45 -4.24 7.59
N ALA A 93 -7.21 -5.21 8.09
CA ALA A 93 -8.23 -5.90 7.31
C ALA A 93 -9.37 -4.96 6.87
N GLY A 94 -9.81 -4.05 7.76
CA GLY A 94 -10.79 -3.02 7.43
C GLY A 94 -10.28 -2.04 6.36
N LEU A 95 -9.03 -1.59 6.45
CA LEU A 95 -8.39 -0.73 5.44
C LEU A 95 -8.22 -1.45 4.09
N LEU A 96 -7.88 -2.73 4.11
CA LEU A 96 -7.80 -3.54 2.89
C LEU A 96 -9.17 -3.67 2.20
N ALA A 97 -10.25 -3.76 2.97
CA ALA A 97 -11.63 -3.85 2.46
C ALA A 97 -12.28 -2.49 2.15
N HIS A 98 -11.62 -1.37 2.45
CA HIS A 98 -12.17 -0.04 2.24
C HIS A 98 -12.37 0.23 0.74
N PRO A 99 -13.57 0.64 0.29
CA PRO A 99 -13.81 0.90 -1.13
C PRO A 99 -13.04 2.14 -1.59
N ILE A 100 -12.21 1.99 -2.63
CA ILE A 100 -11.47 3.11 -3.23
C ILE A 100 -12.03 3.38 -4.63
N PRO A 101 -12.58 4.57 -4.91
CA PRO A 101 -13.17 4.87 -6.20
C PRO A 101 -12.09 4.86 -7.31
N PRO A 102 -12.36 4.33 -8.52
CA PRO A 102 -11.38 4.35 -9.63
C PRO A 102 -10.87 5.75 -9.98
N ALA A 103 -11.69 6.78 -9.75
CA ALA A 103 -11.34 8.18 -9.94
C ALA A 103 -10.18 8.64 -9.06
N PHE A 104 -10.04 8.10 -7.84
CA PHE A 104 -8.91 8.40 -6.95
C PHE A 104 -7.57 8.03 -7.61
N TRP A 105 -7.49 6.81 -8.17
CA TRP A 105 -6.28 6.34 -8.84
C TRP A 105 -6.00 7.10 -10.14
N ALA A 106 -7.03 7.47 -10.88
CA ALA A 106 -6.90 8.28 -12.09
C ALA A 106 -6.34 9.67 -11.77
N GLU A 107 -6.81 10.31 -10.70
CA GLU A 107 -6.33 11.62 -10.28
C GLU A 107 -4.87 11.57 -9.80
N LEU A 108 -4.49 10.55 -9.04
CA LEU A 108 -3.08 10.36 -8.64
C LEU A 108 -2.13 10.26 -9.85
N LYS A 109 -2.56 9.61 -10.94
CA LYS A 109 -1.79 9.55 -12.19
C LYS A 109 -1.75 10.90 -12.91
N ALA A 110 -2.90 11.54 -13.07
CA ALA A 110 -3.02 12.84 -13.73
C ALA A 110 -2.16 13.93 -13.06
N LEU A 111 -1.97 13.85 -11.73
CA LEU A 111 -1.11 14.75 -10.96
C LEU A 111 0.37 14.32 -10.93
N GLY A 112 0.76 13.24 -11.62
CA GLY A 112 2.12 12.70 -11.60
C GLY A 112 2.54 12.12 -10.24
N LEU A 113 1.59 11.85 -9.35
CA LEU A 113 1.85 11.30 -8.02
C LEU A 113 2.06 9.78 -8.07
N LEU A 114 1.51 9.12 -9.09
CA LEU A 114 1.83 7.75 -9.50
C LEU A 114 2.41 7.73 -10.92
N PRO A 115 3.29 6.77 -11.26
CA PRO A 115 3.69 6.53 -12.65
C PRO A 115 2.46 6.24 -13.52
N GLU A 116 2.47 6.73 -14.76
CA GLU A 116 1.36 6.55 -15.70
C GLU A 116 1.13 5.06 -16.03
N GLU A 117 2.21 4.29 -16.07
CA GLU A 117 2.22 2.85 -16.37
C GLU A 117 1.89 2.00 -15.14
N ALA A 118 1.81 2.59 -13.94
CA ALA A 118 1.52 1.84 -12.73
C ALA A 118 0.13 1.19 -12.84
N PRO A 119 0.01 -0.14 -12.71
CA PRO A 119 -1.30 -0.78 -12.73
C PRO A 119 -2.11 -0.31 -11.51
N ARG A 120 -3.42 -0.15 -11.73
CA ARG A 120 -4.36 0.29 -10.69
C ARG A 120 -5.09 -0.94 -10.16
N PRO A 121 -5.37 -1.03 -8.84
CA PRO A 121 -6.22 -2.06 -8.27
C PRO A 121 -7.61 -2.12 -8.91
#